data_AF-A0A2N4X068-F1
#
_entry.id   AF-A0A2N4X068-F1
#
_cell.length_a   1.000
_cell.length_b   1.000
_cell.length_c   1.000
_cell.angle_alpha   90.00
_cell.angle_beta   90.00
_cell.angle_gamma   90.00
#
_symmetry.space_group_name_H-M   'P 1'
#
loop_
_entity.id
_entity.type
_entity.pdbx_description
1 polymer ?
#
loop_
_entity_poly.entity_id
_entity_poly.type
_entity_poly.pdbx_seq_one_letter_code
_entity_poly.pdbx_strand_id
1 'polypeptide(L)'
;MSRIRIAAVTVALVATSACNRTDPAAERTADALENQADAIRESGDARADAMEDKADQMDNRADGIDSPVEQRMESQAARVRDRAEDKADAVEDKADRVRDRNEPNN
;
A
#
# COMPACT_ATOMS: atom_id res chain seq x y z
N MET A 1 -34.21 19.07 -63.06
CA MET A 1 -33.52 19.30 -61.77
C MET A 1 -33.95 18.20 -60.82
N SER A 2 -33.15 17.13 -60.72
CA SER A 2 -33.51 15.92 -59.97
C SER A 2 -33.11 16.07 -58.50
N ARG A 3 -34.03 15.77 -57.58
CA ARG A 3 -33.84 15.83 -56.13
C ARG A 3 -33.25 14.48 -55.66
N ILE A 4 -31.99 14.47 -55.28
CA ILE A 4 -31.36 13.28 -54.69
C ILE A 4 -31.55 13.33 -53.17
N ARG A 5 -32.41 12.45 -52.67
CA ARG A 5 -32.52 12.08 -51.24
C ARG A 5 -31.98 10.66 -51.11
N ILE A 6 -30.81 10.48 -50.51
CA ILE A 6 -30.24 9.18 -50.10
C ILE A 6 -29.49 9.49 -48.79
N ALA A 7 -30.01 9.22 -47.60
CA ALA A 7 -30.34 7.95 -46.93
C ALA A 7 -29.14 7.29 -46.23
N ALA A 8 -29.39 6.98 -44.95
CA ALA A 8 -28.70 6.04 -44.06
C ALA A 8 -27.32 6.42 -43.49
N VAL A 9 -27.34 7.24 -42.42
CA VAL A 9 -26.32 7.19 -41.38
C VAL A 9 -26.69 6.05 -40.43
N THR A 10 -25.93 4.95 -40.49
CA THR A 10 -25.86 3.96 -39.41
C THR A 10 -24.44 3.44 -39.34
N VAL A 11 -23.58 4.18 -38.64
CA VAL A 11 -22.34 3.63 -38.11
C VAL A 11 -22.61 3.28 -36.65
N ALA A 12 -23.14 2.08 -36.42
CA ALA A 12 -23.17 1.48 -35.10
C ALA A 12 -21.92 0.60 -34.96
N LEU A 13 -20.78 1.23 -34.70
CA LEU A 13 -19.55 0.53 -34.31
C LEU A 13 -19.64 0.22 -32.82
N VAL A 14 -20.41 -0.82 -32.49
CA VAL A 14 -20.44 -1.39 -31.13
C VAL A 14 -19.25 -2.34 -31.01
N ALA A 15 -18.09 -1.79 -30.64
CA ALA A 15 -16.94 -2.57 -30.20
C ALA A 15 -17.09 -2.88 -28.69
N THR A 16 -17.98 -3.80 -28.35
CA THR A 16 -18.05 -4.39 -27.01
C THR A 16 -17.37 -5.76 -27.02
N SER A 17 -16.04 -5.77 -27.12
CA SER A 17 -15.25 -6.86 -26.58
C SER A 17 -14.98 -6.54 -25.10
N ALA A 18 -16.00 -6.88 -24.30
CA ALA A 18 -15.93 -7.05 -22.87
C ALA A 18 -15.38 -8.45 -22.60
N CYS A 19 -14.09 -8.55 -22.29
CA CYS A 19 -13.49 -9.71 -21.61
C CYS A 19 -12.49 -9.13 -20.59
N ASN A 20 -12.74 -9.34 -19.29
CA ASN A 20 -11.89 -8.99 -18.13
C ASN A 20 -11.38 -7.54 -18.03
N ARG A 21 -12.24 -6.56 -17.74
CA ARG A 21 -11.77 -5.24 -17.32
C ARG A 21 -11.85 -5.12 -15.81
N THR A 22 -10.77 -5.50 -15.14
CA THR A 22 -10.40 -4.88 -13.86
C THR A 22 -10.47 -3.36 -14.05
N ASP A 23 -11.17 -2.63 -13.19
CA ASP A 23 -11.30 -1.17 -13.32
C ASP A 23 -9.90 -0.53 -13.20
N PRO A 24 -9.34 0.07 -14.26
CA PRO A 24 -7.98 0.65 -14.20
C PRO A 24 -7.86 1.80 -13.19
N ALA A 25 -8.96 2.41 -12.75
CA ALA A 25 -8.94 3.39 -11.67
C ALA A 25 -8.87 2.71 -10.29
N ALA A 26 -9.51 1.56 -10.12
CA ALA A 26 -9.42 0.76 -8.89
C ALA A 26 -8.00 0.21 -8.70
N GLU A 27 -7.38 -0.32 -9.75
CA GLU A 27 -6.00 -0.81 -9.69
C GLU A 27 -5.01 0.28 -9.26
N ARG A 28 -5.07 1.46 -9.89
CA ARG A 28 -4.22 2.59 -9.48
C ARG A 28 -4.46 3.03 -8.03
N THR A 29 -5.68 2.87 -7.53
CA THR A 29 -6.01 3.19 -6.15
C THR A 29 -5.42 2.14 -5.20
N ALA A 30 -5.52 0.86 -5.54
CA ALA A 30 -4.90 -0.24 -4.79
C ALA A 30 -3.37 -0.09 -4.76
N ASP A 31 -2.73 0.16 -5.91
CA ASP A 31 -1.29 0.40 -6.00
C ASP A 31 -0.86 1.59 -5.12
N ALA A 32 -1.63 2.68 -5.10
CA ALA A 32 -1.33 3.83 -4.26
C ALA A 32 -1.43 3.52 -2.76
N LEU A 33 -2.35 2.63 -2.37
CA LEU A 33 -2.49 2.15 -0.99
C LEU A 33 -1.33 1.23 -0.61
N GLU A 34 -0.90 0.32 -1.48
CA GLU A 34 0.28 -0.53 -1.24
C GLU A 34 1.56 0.29 -1.08
N ASN A 35 1.79 1.25 -1.98
CA ASN A 35 2.93 2.17 -1.85
C ASN A 35 2.87 2.96 -0.51
N GLN A 36 1.65 3.28 -0.04
CA GLN A 36 1.48 3.89 1.27
C GLN A 36 1.78 2.92 2.43
N ALA A 37 1.40 1.65 2.31
CA ALA A 37 1.72 0.62 3.30
C ALA A 37 3.24 0.42 3.41
N ASP A 38 3.94 0.35 2.27
CA ASP A 38 5.40 0.25 2.23
C ASP A 38 6.08 1.46 2.90
N ALA A 39 5.62 2.67 2.59
CA ALA A 39 6.13 3.88 3.23
C ALA A 39 5.86 3.91 4.74
N ILE A 40 4.77 3.29 5.22
CA ILE A 40 4.49 3.15 6.64
C ILE A 40 5.48 2.18 7.30
N ARG A 41 5.76 1.02 6.68
CA ARG A 41 6.75 0.06 7.17
C ARG A 41 8.14 0.68 7.23
N GLU A 42 8.59 1.27 6.13
CA GLU A 42 9.91 1.92 6.05
C GLU A 42 10.05 3.03 7.09
N SER A 43 9.02 3.86 7.29
CA SER A 43 9.04 4.88 8.35
C SER A 43 9.02 4.28 9.76
N GLY A 44 8.43 3.11 9.95
CA GLY A 44 8.42 2.38 11.22
C GLY A 44 9.82 1.85 11.54
N ASP A 45 10.41 1.15 10.59
CA ASP A 45 11.75 0.57 10.67
C ASP A 45 12.79 1.67 10.93
N ALA A 46 12.82 2.73 10.12
CA ALA A 46 13.77 3.82 10.31
C ALA A 46 13.67 4.48 11.69
N ARG A 47 12.47 4.52 12.31
CA ARG A 47 12.30 5.04 13.68
C ARG A 47 12.77 4.04 14.73
N ALA A 48 12.50 2.75 14.53
CA ALA A 48 12.96 1.71 15.42
C ALA A 48 14.48 1.60 15.40
N ASP A 49 15.10 1.62 14.22
CA ASP A 49 16.55 1.59 14.04
C ASP A 49 17.20 2.79 14.74
N ALA A 50 16.65 4.01 14.59
CA ALA A 50 17.16 5.18 15.30
C ALA A 50 17.02 5.09 16.83
N MET A 51 16.08 4.28 17.33
CA MET A 51 15.94 4.02 18.76
C MET A 51 16.93 2.97 19.26
N GLU A 52 17.20 1.94 18.47
CA GLU A 52 18.23 0.93 18.73
C GLU A 52 19.62 1.55 18.69
N ASP A 53 19.96 2.33 17.65
CA ASP A 53 21.22 3.09 17.57
C ASP A 53 21.45 3.99 18.79
N LYS A 54 20.37 4.55 19.34
CA LYS A 54 20.42 5.37 20.54
C LYS A 54 20.59 4.51 21.80
N ALA A 55 19.96 3.34 21.85
CA ALA A 55 20.11 2.35 22.91
C ALA A 55 21.58 1.94 23.03
N ASP A 56 22.18 1.53 21.92
CA ASP A 56 23.60 1.15 21.80
C ASP A 56 24.53 2.29 22.24
N GLN A 57 24.25 3.53 21.84
CA GLN A 57 25.03 4.69 22.27
C GLN A 57 24.93 4.99 23.77
N MET A 58 23.88 4.54 24.45
CA MET A 58 23.78 4.67 25.91
C MET A 58 24.48 3.51 26.61
N ASP A 59 24.54 2.34 25.99
CA ASP A 59 25.33 1.22 26.49
C ASP A 59 26.82 1.38 26.18
N ASN A 60 27.44 2.29 26.92
CA ASN A 60 28.89 2.52 26.84
C ASN A 60 29.68 1.57 27.76
N ARG A 61 29.08 0.49 28.28
CA ARG A 61 29.75 -0.40 29.22
C ARG A 61 30.34 -1.59 28.48
N ALA A 62 31.67 -1.58 28.39
CA ALA A 62 32.50 -2.64 27.84
C ALA A 62 32.46 -3.99 28.61
N ASP A 63 31.38 -4.26 29.35
CA ASP A 63 31.16 -5.51 30.10
C ASP A 63 30.12 -6.44 29.44
N GLY A 64 29.42 -6.00 28.39
CA GLY A 64 28.49 -6.83 27.62
C GLY A 64 27.22 -7.19 28.40
N ILE A 65 26.80 -6.31 29.31
CA ILE A 65 25.57 -6.47 30.10
C ILE A 65 24.59 -5.36 29.73
N ASP A 66 23.56 -5.73 28.96
CA ASP A 66 22.55 -4.77 28.52
C ASP A 66 21.90 -4.06 29.70
N SER A 67 21.92 -2.74 29.66
CA SER A 67 21.34 -1.96 30.74
C SER A 67 19.81 -2.11 30.74
N PRO A 68 19.13 -1.99 31.90
CA PRO A 68 17.67 -1.94 31.92
C PRO A 68 17.07 -0.79 31.09
N VAL A 69 17.87 0.21 30.71
CA VAL A 69 17.45 1.32 29.86
C VAL A 69 17.49 0.91 28.38
N GLU A 70 18.56 0.26 27.95
CA GLU A 70 18.74 -0.30 26.61
C GLU A 70 17.65 -1.31 26.28
N GLN A 71 17.43 -2.32 27.13
CA GLN A 71 16.36 -3.30 26.94
C GLN A 71 14.97 -2.65 26.82
N ARG A 72 14.72 -1.55 27.53
CA ARG A 72 13.46 -0.80 27.43
C ARG A 72 13.34 -0.06 26.11
N MET A 73 14.44 0.48 25.59
CA MET A 73 14.49 1.18 24.31
C MET A 73 14.32 0.22 23.15
N GLU A 74 15.04 -0.92 23.15
CA GLU A 74 14.85 -2.00 22.18
C GLU A 74 13.41 -2.53 22.20
N SER A 75 12.87 -2.80 23.39
CA SER A 75 11.46 -3.19 23.52
C SER A 75 10.50 -2.13 22.99
N GLN A 76 10.88 -0.86 23.04
CA GLN A 76 10.08 0.23 22.48
C GLN A 76 10.23 0.33 20.97
N ALA A 77 11.42 0.07 20.42
CA ALA A 77 11.70 -0.01 18.99
C ALA A 77 10.90 -1.16 18.36
N ALA A 78 10.90 -2.34 18.97
CA ALA A 78 10.06 -3.47 18.55
C ALA A 78 8.58 -3.08 18.48
N ARG A 79 8.04 -2.45 19.54
CA ARG A 79 6.65 -1.96 19.52
C ARG A 79 6.37 -0.90 18.45
N VAL A 80 7.40 -0.16 18.01
CA VAL A 80 7.25 0.81 16.92
C VAL A 80 7.16 0.07 15.58
N ARG A 81 7.99 -0.95 15.35
CA ARG A 81 7.89 -1.83 14.17
C ARG A 81 6.53 -2.53 14.12
N ASP A 82 6.14 -3.21 15.20
CA ASP A 82 4.87 -3.94 15.28
C ASP A 82 3.66 -3.04 14.92
N ARG A 83 3.64 -1.81 15.46
CA ARG A 83 2.56 -0.86 15.16
C ARG A 83 2.57 -0.33 13.73
N ALA A 84 3.75 -0.24 13.12
CA ALA A 84 3.89 0.16 11.73
C ALA A 84 3.41 -0.98 10.82
N GLU A 85 3.80 -2.23 11.12
CA GLU A 85 3.31 -3.44 10.44
C GLU A 85 1.79 -3.54 10.52
N ASP A 86 1.20 -3.52 11.72
CA ASP A 86 -0.27 -3.57 11.92
C ASP A 86 -1.01 -2.52 11.07
N LYS A 87 -0.42 -1.33 10.97
CA LYS A 87 -1.01 -0.23 10.21
C LYS A 87 -0.84 -0.42 8.70
N ALA A 88 0.32 -0.91 8.26
CA ALA A 88 0.57 -1.22 6.86
C ALA A 88 -0.37 -2.32 6.37
N ASP A 89 -0.52 -3.39 7.15
CA ASP A 89 -1.43 -4.50 6.85
C ASP A 89 -2.88 -4.03 6.75
N ALA A 90 -3.32 -3.16 7.67
CA ALA A 90 -4.65 -2.55 7.58
C ALA A 90 -4.85 -1.64 6.35
N VAL A 91 -3.77 -1.16 5.72
CA VAL A 91 -3.81 -0.40 4.47
C VAL A 91 -3.82 -1.36 3.28
N GLU A 92 -3.05 -2.44 3.30
CA GLU A 92 -3.09 -3.51 2.28
C GLU A 92 -4.46 -4.18 2.22
N ASP A 93 -5.07 -4.49 3.37
CA ASP A 93 -6.45 -4.98 3.45
C ASP A 93 -7.46 -4.04 2.77
N LYS A 94 -7.17 -2.72 2.74
CA LYS A 94 -8.01 -1.77 2.01
C LYS A 94 -7.72 -1.82 0.51
N ALA A 95 -6.46 -2.00 0.10
CA ALA A 95 -6.08 -2.19 -1.29
C ALA A 95 -6.77 -3.43 -1.86
N ASP A 96 -6.73 -4.55 -1.13
CA ASP A 96 -7.37 -5.80 -1.54
C ASP A 96 -8.89 -5.65 -1.65
N ARG A 97 -9.53 -5.03 -0.66
CA ARG A 97 -10.98 -4.72 -0.75
C ARG A 97 -11.33 -3.82 -1.94
N VAL A 98 -10.42 -2.95 -2.36
CA VAL A 98 -10.60 -2.14 -3.58
C VAL A 98 -10.52 -3.02 -4.82
N ARG A 99 -9.57 -3.96 -4.90
CA ARG A 99 -9.50 -4.93 -6.01
C ARG A 99 -10.70 -5.85 -6.04
N ASP A 100 -11.02 -6.51 -4.93
CA ASP A 100 -12.09 -7.51 -4.82
C ASP A 100 -13.46 -6.96 -5.21
N ARG A 101 -13.72 -5.68 -4.88
CA ARG A 101 -14.97 -5.00 -5.27
C ARG A 101 -15.06 -4.74 -6.78
N ASN A 102 -13.91 -4.57 -7.43
CA ASN A 102 -13.81 -4.19 -8.83
C ASN A 102 -13.36 -5.37 -9.73
N GLU A 103 -13.23 -6.57 -9.17
CA GLU A 103 -13.11 -7.80 -9.94
C GLU A 103 -14.48 -8.17 -10.55
N PRO A 104 -14.53 -8.46 -11.86
CA PRO A 104 -15.75 -8.94 -12.49
C PRO A 104 -16.00 -10.38 -12.05
N ASN A 105 -16.74 -10.60 -10.95
CA ASN A 105 -17.55 -11.80 -10.59
C ASN A 105 -17.82 -11.96 -9.06
N ASN A 106 -17.89 -10.89 -8.26
CA ASN A 106 -18.44 -10.98 -6.88
C ASN A 106 -19.97 -10.95 -6.88
#